data_AF-A0A9E6EBV4-F1
#
_entry.id   AF-A0A9E6EBV4-F1
#
_cell.length_a   1.000
_cell.length_b   1.000
_cell.length_c   1.000
_cell.angle_alpha   90.00
_cell.angle_beta   90.00
_cell.angle_gamma   90.00
#
_symmetry.space_group_name_H-M   'P 1'
#
loop_
_entity.id
_entity.type
_entity.pdbx_description
1 polymer ?
#
loop_
_entity_poly.entity_id
_entity_poly.type
_entity_poly.pdbx_seq_one_letter_code
_entity_poly.pdbx_strand_id
1 'polypeptide(L)'
;MMDDLIVMVEKAIESSSHWAETGWAATFGPRNIEVPNLKSAEALPRNVVSREEAVNYWKQVRLTGCDTAESGRKALAALKTGNCPAAADALYLCQYLEKPFEGQARTWLPVYEALISCCS
;
A
#
# COMPACT_ATOMS: atom_id res chain seq x y z
N MET A 1 -18.59 9.94 11.01
CA MET A 1 -17.41 10.83 11.13
C MET A 1 -16.16 10.06 11.54
N MET A 2 -16.06 9.53 12.78
CA MET A 2 -14.93 8.66 13.16
C MET A 2 -15.12 7.19 12.78
N ASP A 3 -16.35 6.67 12.86
CA ASP A 3 -16.62 5.27 12.48
C ASP A 3 -16.37 5.03 10.98
N ASP A 4 -16.73 6.00 10.13
CA ASP A 4 -16.45 5.94 8.69
C ASP A 4 -14.95 5.93 8.41
N LEU A 5 -14.18 6.75 9.14
CA LEU A 5 -12.72 6.79 9.03
C LEU A 5 -12.08 5.48 9.51
N ILE A 6 -12.59 4.89 10.60
CA ILE A 6 -12.16 3.58 11.07
C ILE A 6 -12.36 2.51 9.98
N VAL A 7 -13.52 2.50 9.32
CA VAL A 7 -13.80 1.58 8.22
C VAL A 7 -12.87 1.84 7.03
N MET A 8 -12.55 3.09 6.71
CA MET A 8 -11.58 3.42 5.67
C MET A 8 -10.18 2.89 6.00
N VAL A 9 -9.73 3.04 7.25
CA VAL A 9 -8.45 2.50 7.71
C VAL A 9 -8.43 0.97 7.62
N GLU A 10 -9.48 0.29 8.08
CA GLU A 10 -9.58 -1.17 8.01
C GLU A 10 -9.51 -1.69 6.57
N LYS A 11 -10.20 -1.03 5.64
CA LYS A 11 -10.11 -1.35 4.20
C LYS A 11 -8.72 -1.09 3.62
N ALA A 12 -8.07 0.00 4.01
CA ALA A 12 -6.72 0.33 3.56
C ALA A 12 -5.68 -0.67 4.08
N ILE A 13 -5.81 -1.12 5.34
CA ILE A 13 -5.00 -2.19 5.93
C ILE A 13 -5.12 -3.45 5.07
N GLU A 14 -6.34 -3.91 4.82
CA GLU A 14 -6.60 -5.12 4.01
C GLU A 14 -6.03 -4.97 2.59
N SER A 15 -6.28 -3.84 1.93
CA SER A 15 -5.75 -3.58 0.59
C SER A 15 -4.21 -3.63 0.56
N SER A 16 -3.56 -3.01 1.54
CA SER A 16 -2.09 -2.97 1.61
C SER A 16 -1.44 -4.33 1.86
N SER A 17 -2.08 -5.21 2.65
CA SER A 17 -1.60 -6.60 2.81
C SER A 17 -1.70 -7.44 1.53
N HIS A 18 -2.52 -7.00 0.57
CA HIS A 18 -2.74 -7.70 -0.70
C HIS A 18 -2.18 -6.97 -1.93
N TRP A 19 -1.33 -5.95 -1.76
CA TRP A 19 -0.78 -5.20 -2.91
C TRP A 19 -0.03 -6.09 -3.91
N ALA A 20 0.67 -7.12 -3.45
CA ALA A 20 1.39 -8.03 -4.36
C ALA A 20 0.46 -8.91 -5.21
N GLU A 21 -0.83 -8.97 -4.89
CA GLU A 21 -1.85 -9.77 -5.55
C GLU A 21 -2.82 -8.91 -6.36
N THR A 22 -3.17 -7.74 -5.83
CA THR A 22 -4.28 -6.88 -6.31
C THR A 22 -3.89 -5.41 -6.49
N GLY A 23 -2.58 -5.11 -6.49
CA GLY A 23 -2.07 -3.76 -6.64
C GLY A 23 -2.26 -3.19 -8.06
N TRP A 24 -1.27 -2.46 -8.53
CA TRP A 24 -1.34 -1.72 -9.80
C TRP A 24 -0.61 -2.45 -10.94
N ALA A 25 -0.88 -2.02 -12.17
CA ALA A 25 -0.12 -2.48 -13.34
C ALA A 25 1.30 -1.90 -13.30
N ALA A 26 2.30 -2.76 -13.09
CA ALA A 26 3.71 -2.39 -13.17
C ALA A 26 4.33 -2.93 -14.47
N THR A 27 5.17 -2.15 -15.13
CA THR A 27 5.81 -2.52 -16.40
C THR A 27 7.30 -2.75 -16.23
N PHE A 28 7.86 -3.77 -16.87
CA PHE A 28 9.25 -4.20 -16.69
C PHE A 28 10.01 -4.36 -18.00
N GLY A 29 11.32 -4.09 -17.95
CA GLY A 29 12.23 -4.20 -19.08
C GLY A 29 12.00 -3.19 -20.23
N PRO A 30 12.82 -3.25 -21.28
CA PRO A 30 12.85 -2.25 -22.35
C PRO A 30 11.61 -2.27 -23.27
N ARG A 31 10.75 -3.30 -23.15
CA ARG A 31 9.50 -3.43 -23.89
C ARG A 31 8.28 -3.05 -23.06
N ASN A 32 8.46 -2.54 -21.84
CA ASN A 32 7.39 -2.18 -20.90
C ASN A 32 6.36 -3.30 -20.75
N ILE A 33 6.82 -4.53 -20.50
CA ILE A 33 5.91 -5.66 -20.34
C ILE A 33 5.13 -5.47 -19.04
N GLU A 34 3.82 -5.37 -19.14
CA GLU A 34 2.94 -5.28 -17.99
C GLU A 34 2.91 -6.60 -17.22
N VAL A 35 3.17 -6.51 -15.92
CA VAL A 35 3.12 -7.63 -14.98
C VAL A 35 2.34 -7.17 -13.75
N PRO A 36 1.05 -7.52 -13.64
CA PRO A 36 0.13 -6.88 -12.70
C PRO A 36 0.23 -7.40 -11.26
N ASN A 37 0.96 -8.49 -11.00
CA ASN A 37 1.10 -9.07 -9.66
C ASN A 37 2.27 -10.07 -9.59
N LEU A 38 2.58 -10.49 -8.36
CA LEU A 38 3.63 -11.47 -8.08
C LEU A 38 3.42 -12.79 -8.82
N LYS A 39 2.18 -13.29 -8.86
CA LYS A 39 1.85 -14.56 -9.53
C LYS A 39 2.18 -14.49 -11.02
N SER A 40 1.87 -13.37 -11.67
CA SER A 40 2.19 -13.13 -13.09
C SER A 40 3.69 -13.03 -13.31
N ALA A 41 4.42 -12.38 -12.40
CA ALA A 41 5.89 -12.28 -12.46
C ALA A 41 6.56 -13.65 -12.33
N GLU A 42 6.09 -14.49 -11.41
CA GLU A 42 6.64 -15.83 -11.19
C GLU A 42 6.35 -16.77 -12.37
N ALA A 43 5.21 -16.59 -13.04
CA ALA A 43 4.79 -17.33 -14.22
C ALA A 43 5.52 -16.94 -15.51
N LEU A 44 6.25 -15.82 -15.54
CA LEU A 44 7.07 -15.45 -16.71
C LEU A 44 8.09 -16.56 -17.02
N PRO A 45 8.33 -16.85 -18.31
CA PRO A 45 9.38 -17.78 -18.72
C PRO A 45 10.76 -17.36 -18.20
N ARG A 46 11.58 -18.34 -17.80
CA ARG A 46 12.91 -18.09 -17.22
C ARG A 46 13.89 -17.35 -18.14
N ASN A 47 13.65 -17.36 -19.44
CA ASN A 47 14.46 -16.67 -20.44
C ASN A 47 14.08 -15.19 -20.63
N VAL A 48 13.01 -14.72 -19.98
CA VAL A 48 12.63 -13.30 -20.00
C VAL A 48 13.58 -12.55 -19.07
N VAL A 49 14.40 -11.67 -19.62
CA VAL A 49 15.41 -10.89 -18.88
C VAL A 49 14.78 -10.06 -17.76
N SER A 50 13.57 -9.54 -17.94
CA SER A 50 12.85 -8.75 -16.94
C SER A 50 12.12 -9.58 -15.86
N ARG A 51 12.20 -10.92 -15.89
CA ARG A 51 11.52 -11.78 -14.92
C ARG A 51 12.03 -11.55 -13.50
N GLU A 52 13.35 -11.54 -13.31
CA GLU A 52 13.94 -11.37 -11.98
C GLU A 52 13.63 -9.99 -11.40
N GLU A 53 13.69 -8.95 -12.24
CA GLU A 53 13.27 -7.60 -11.91
C GLU A 53 11.81 -7.56 -11.42
N ALA A 54 10.88 -8.13 -12.21
CA ALA A 54 9.47 -8.17 -11.86
C ALA A 54 9.19 -8.95 -10.58
N VAL A 55 9.82 -10.11 -10.39
CA VAL A 55 9.66 -10.93 -9.18
C VAL A 55 10.20 -10.19 -7.95
N ASN A 56 11.37 -9.55 -8.06
CA ASN A 56 11.97 -8.82 -6.95
C ASN A 56 11.13 -7.60 -6.56
N TYR A 57 10.65 -6.84 -7.54
CA TYR A 57 9.73 -5.73 -7.33
C TYR A 57 8.49 -6.19 -6.55
N TRP A 58 7.79 -7.21 -7.03
CA TRP A 58 6.55 -7.66 -6.39
C TRP A 58 6.77 -8.29 -5.01
N LYS A 59 7.94 -8.90 -4.76
CA LYS A 59 8.32 -9.34 -3.41
C LYS A 59 8.57 -8.17 -2.47
N GLN A 60 9.19 -7.09 -2.95
CA GLN A 60 9.35 -5.86 -2.17
C GLN A 60 7.99 -5.22 -1.87
N VAL A 61 7.11 -5.11 -2.87
CA VAL A 61 5.73 -4.65 -2.68
C VAL A 61 5.00 -5.46 -1.61
N ARG A 62 5.15 -6.79 -1.60
CA ARG A 62 4.56 -7.65 -0.55
C ARG A 62 5.07 -7.29 0.83
N LEU A 63 6.40 -7.17 1.00
CA LEU A 63 7.01 -6.87 2.29
C LEU A 63 6.58 -5.48 2.77
N THR A 64 6.70 -4.46 1.91
CA THR A 64 6.32 -3.10 2.25
C THR A 64 4.81 -2.97 2.47
N GLY A 65 3.99 -3.71 1.74
CA GLY A 65 2.54 -3.78 1.97
C GLY A 65 2.21 -4.30 3.37
N CYS A 66 2.87 -5.37 3.83
CA CYS A 66 2.74 -5.88 5.20
C CYS A 66 3.18 -4.88 6.27
N ASP A 67 4.32 -4.22 6.07
CA ASP A 67 4.83 -3.18 7.00
C ASP A 67 3.86 -1.98 7.06
N THR A 68 3.32 -1.60 5.90
CA THR A 68 2.33 -0.53 5.77
C THR A 68 1.04 -0.90 6.49
N ALA A 69 0.55 -2.13 6.32
CA ALA A 69 -0.62 -2.64 7.04
C ALA A 69 -0.41 -2.62 8.56
N GLU A 70 0.80 -2.89 9.05
CA GLU A 70 1.14 -2.79 10.46
C GLU A 70 1.10 -1.35 10.97
N SER A 71 1.61 -0.40 10.18
CA SER A 71 1.48 1.02 10.49
C SER A 71 0.02 1.46 10.50
N GLY A 72 -0.79 1.00 9.55
CA GLY A 72 -2.24 1.21 9.53
C GLY A 72 -2.95 0.67 10.78
N ARG A 73 -2.54 -0.50 11.30
CA ARG A 73 -3.06 -1.03 12.57
C ARG A 73 -2.71 -0.12 13.77
N LYS A 74 -1.54 0.52 13.76
CA LYS A 74 -1.16 1.52 14.79
C LYS A 74 -2.05 2.76 14.67
N ALA A 75 -2.33 3.23 13.45
CA ALA A 75 -3.29 4.32 13.23
C ALA A 75 -4.68 3.95 13.76
N LEU A 76 -5.19 2.76 13.43
CA LEU A 76 -6.48 2.27 13.90
C LEU A 76 -6.58 2.25 15.44
N ALA A 77 -5.53 1.77 16.12
CA ALA A 77 -5.47 1.76 17.59
C ALA A 77 -5.47 3.19 18.17
N ALA A 78 -4.75 4.12 17.55
CA ALA A 78 -4.72 5.52 17.96
C ALA A 78 -6.10 6.20 17.76
N LEU A 79 -6.79 5.94 16.65
CA LEU A 79 -8.15 6.45 16.40
C LEU A 79 -9.14 5.97 17.46
N LYS A 80 -9.07 4.68 17.84
CA LYS A 80 -9.93 4.10 18.88
C LYS A 80 -9.72 4.71 20.26
N THR A 81 -8.56 5.32 20.51
CA THR A 81 -8.24 6.02 21.76
C THR A 81 -8.35 7.54 21.65
N GLY A 82 -8.82 8.06 20.50
CA GLY A 82 -8.97 9.50 20.25
C GLY A 82 -7.65 10.25 20.04
N ASN A 83 -6.53 9.55 19.82
CA ASN A 83 -5.22 10.16 19.63
C ASN A 83 -5.01 10.52 18.14
N CYS A 84 -5.61 11.64 17.70
CA CYS A 84 -5.49 12.12 16.32
C CYS A 84 -4.02 12.33 15.88
N PRO A 85 -3.11 12.92 16.68
CA PRO A 85 -1.71 13.10 16.28
C PRO A 85 -1.00 11.77 15.97
N ALA A 86 -1.13 10.77 16.84
CA ALA A 86 -0.50 9.46 16.60
C ALA A 86 -1.12 8.74 15.39
N ALA A 87 -2.42 8.91 15.14
CA ALA A 87 -3.05 8.40 13.93
C ALA A 87 -2.51 9.10 12.67
N ALA A 88 -2.31 10.42 12.71
CA ALA A 88 -1.79 11.20 11.60
C ALA A 88 -0.35 10.79 11.24
N ASP A 89 0.52 10.61 12.24
CA ASP A 89 1.90 10.17 12.03
C ASP A 89 1.96 8.78 11.36
N ALA A 90 1.12 7.85 11.84
CA ALA A 90 1.04 6.51 11.28
C ALA A 90 0.49 6.51 9.84
N LEU A 91 -0.59 7.26 9.57
CA LEU A 91 -1.16 7.37 8.22
C LEU A 91 -0.22 8.11 7.24
N TYR A 92 0.57 9.07 7.74
CA TYR A 92 1.60 9.73 6.94
C TYR A 92 2.69 8.74 6.51
N LEU A 93 3.16 7.90 7.44
CA LEU A 93 4.12 6.83 7.12
C LEU A 93 3.56 5.87 6.06
N CYS A 94 2.28 5.50 6.16
CA CYS A 94 1.66 4.61 5.18
C CYS A 94 1.72 5.17 3.74
N GLN A 95 1.42 6.46 3.57
CA GLN A 95 1.55 7.11 2.27
C GLN A 95 3.00 7.14 1.78
N TYR A 96 3.94 7.43 2.69
CA TYR A 96 5.36 7.48 2.36
C TYR A 96 5.87 6.11 1.86
N LEU A 97 5.36 5.02 2.42
CA LEU A 97 5.69 3.65 1.99
C LEU A 97 5.02 3.25 0.66
N GLU A 98 3.85 3.78 0.35
CA GLU A 98 3.12 3.48 -0.90
C GLU A 98 3.69 4.24 -2.12
N LYS A 99 4.07 5.52 -1.93
CA LYS A 99 4.52 6.43 -3.01
C LYS A 99 5.63 5.87 -3.91
N PRO A 100 6.68 5.19 -3.39
CA PRO A 100 7.74 4.64 -4.24
C PRO A 100 7.24 3.62 -5.28
N PHE A 101 6.08 3.00 -5.05
CA PHE A 101 5.59 1.96 -5.94
C PHE A 101 4.44 2.40 -6.83
N GLU A 102 3.45 3.10 -6.26
CA GLU A 102 2.22 3.51 -6.97
C GLU A 102 2.29 4.98 -7.44
N GLY A 103 3.17 5.78 -6.82
CA GLY A 103 3.41 7.19 -7.15
C GLY A 103 2.49 8.16 -6.40
N GLN A 104 1.20 7.85 -6.25
CA GLN A 104 0.19 8.78 -5.70
C GLN A 104 -0.32 8.41 -4.31
N ALA A 105 0.03 7.23 -3.81
CA ALA A 105 -0.48 6.69 -2.55
C ALA A 105 -2.00 6.60 -2.50
N ARG A 106 -2.62 6.05 -3.56
CA ARG A 106 -4.09 6.01 -3.69
C ARG A 106 -4.79 5.20 -2.59
N THR A 107 -4.10 4.27 -1.94
CA THR A 107 -4.67 3.52 -0.80
C THR A 107 -4.76 4.41 0.43
N TRP A 108 -3.70 5.16 0.76
CA TRP A 108 -3.57 5.82 2.07
C TRP A 108 -3.82 7.33 2.06
N LEU A 109 -3.64 8.02 0.94
CA LEU A 109 -3.84 9.47 0.85
C LEU A 109 -5.29 9.88 1.18
N PRO A 110 -6.35 9.25 0.62
CA PRO A 110 -7.73 9.62 0.96
C PRO A 110 -8.06 9.42 2.45
N VAL A 111 -7.45 8.41 3.08
CA VAL A 111 -7.63 8.11 4.51
C VAL A 111 -6.99 9.20 5.37
N TYR A 112 -5.80 9.65 4.99
CA TYR A 112 -5.12 10.75 5.67
C TYR A 112 -5.87 12.07 5.53
N GLU A 113 -6.33 12.42 4.33
CA GLU A 113 -7.11 13.64 4.09
C GLU A 113 -8.42 13.65 4.90
N ALA A 114 -9.08 12.49 5.01
CA ALA A 114 -10.26 12.32 5.84
C ALA A 114 -9.95 12.52 7.33
N LEU A 115 -8.82 12.01 7.83
CA LEU A 115 -8.38 12.25 9.21
C LEU A 115 -8.15 13.74 9.46
N ILE A 116 -7.40 14.41 8.59
CA ILE A 116 -7.10 15.84 8.75
C ILE A 116 -8.39 16.64 8.78
N SER A 117 -9.35 16.35 7.91
CA SER A 117 -10.65 17.02 7.89
C SER A 117 -11.53 16.75 9.12
N CYS A 118 -11.33 15.61 9.79
CA CYS A 118 -12.11 15.21 10.96
C CYS A 118 -11.51 15.73 12.29
N CYS A 119 -10.20 15.90 12.36
CA CYS A 119 -9.49 16.35 13.57
C CYS A 119 -9.02 17.83 13.51
N SER A 120 -9.27 18.54 12.41
CA SER A 120 -9.02 19.98 12.25
C SER A 120 -10.07 20.87 12.90
#